data_AF-A0A078KY04-F1
#
_entry.id   AF-A0A078KY04-F1
#
_cell.length_a   1.000
_cell.length_b   1.000
_cell.length_c   1.000
_cell.angle_alpha   90.00
_cell.angle_beta   90.00
_cell.angle_gamma   90.00
#
_symmetry.space_group_name_H-M   'P 1'
#
loop_
_entity.id
_entity.type
_entity.pdbx_description
1 polymer ?
#
loop_
_entity_poly.entity_id
_entity_poly.type
_entity_poly.pdbx_seq_one_letter_code
_entity_poly.pdbx_strand_id
1 'polypeptide(L)'
;MSNIKTGTVKWFSKSKGFGFIKQDSGADVFAHFSSIITDGFKTLIEGQKVEFVVIAGDKGPQADNIVIRNSLSSPRYPSANGSYFSRAQMYLRRFFNMSN
;
A
#
# COMPACT_ATOMS: atom_id res chain seq x y z
N MET A 1 -11.30 -20.19 16.11
CA MET A 1 -9.83 -20.18 15.90
C MET A 1 -9.50 -19.12 14.87
N SER A 2 -8.77 -18.07 15.25
CA SER A 2 -8.34 -16.99 14.36
C SER A 2 -7.12 -17.44 13.54
N ASN A 3 -7.33 -18.08 12.38
CA ASN A 3 -6.26 -18.40 11.41
C ASN A 3 -5.87 -17.14 10.61
N ILE A 4 -5.64 -16.02 11.29
CA ILE A 4 -5.17 -14.80 10.65
C ILE A 4 -3.65 -14.84 10.66
N LYS A 5 -3.05 -14.64 9.49
CA LYS A 5 -1.62 -14.55 9.25
C LYS A 5 -1.29 -13.17 8.70
N THR A 6 -0.06 -12.76 8.90
CA THR A 6 0.48 -11.50 8.39
C THR A 6 1.54 -11.79 7.32
N GLY A 7 1.72 -10.83 6.43
CA GLY A 7 2.74 -10.92 5.40
C GLY A 7 2.99 -9.59 4.71
N THR A 8 3.93 -9.63 3.77
CA THR A 8 4.28 -8.50 2.91
C THR A 8 4.02 -8.89 1.47
N VAL A 9 3.35 -8.03 0.72
CA VAL A 9 3.08 -8.24 -0.71
C VAL A 9 4.41 -8.29 -1.46
N LYS A 10 4.70 -9.42 -2.10
CA LYS A 10 5.93 -9.61 -2.88
C LYS A 10 5.79 -8.97 -4.25
N TRP A 11 4.66 -9.17 -4.90
CA TRP A 11 4.27 -8.49 -6.13
C TRP A 11 2.78 -8.73 -6.39
N PHE A 12 2.13 -7.79 -7.10
CA PHE A 12 0.74 -7.94 -7.52
C PHE A 12 0.52 -7.28 -8.87
N SER A 13 -0.05 -8.02 -9.82
CA SER A 13 -0.37 -7.48 -11.15
C SER A 13 -1.83 -7.06 -11.20
N LYS A 14 -2.08 -5.75 -11.22
CA LYS A 14 -3.42 -5.18 -11.34
C LYS A 14 -4.11 -5.58 -12.65
N SER A 15 -3.36 -5.69 -13.74
CA SER A 15 -3.88 -6.09 -15.05
C SER A 15 -4.29 -7.57 -15.10
N LYS A 16 -3.56 -8.44 -14.39
CA LYS A 16 -3.88 -9.88 -14.35
C LYS A 16 -4.82 -10.25 -13.19
N GLY A 17 -4.94 -9.42 -12.17
CA GLY A 17 -5.79 -9.65 -11.00
C GLY A 17 -5.21 -10.62 -9.96
N PHE A 18 -3.91 -10.94 -10.02
CA PHE A 18 -3.28 -11.84 -9.06
C PHE A 18 -1.84 -11.45 -8.72
N GLY A 19 -1.34 -12.03 -7.63
CA GLY A 19 0.01 -11.82 -7.12
C GLY A 19 0.40 -12.84 -6.06
N PHE A 20 1.47 -12.52 -5.34
CA PHE A 20 1.97 -13.31 -4.23
C PHE A 20 2.27 -12.44 -3.02
N ILE A 21 1.97 -13.00 -1.84
CA ILE A 21 2.28 -12.41 -0.55
C ILE A 21 3.30 -13.31 0.13
N LYS A 22 4.42 -12.72 0.54
CA LYS A 22 5.40 -13.39 1.37
C LYS A 22 4.88 -13.41 2.80
N GLN A 23 4.61 -14.59 3.35
CA GLN A 23 4.27 -14.71 4.76
C GLN A 23 5.43 -14.27 5.65
N ASP A 24 5.12 -13.74 6.82
CA ASP A 24 6.13 -13.47 7.84
C ASP A 24 6.75 -14.78 8.37
N SER A 25 5.93 -15.83 8.44
CA SER A 25 6.33 -17.19 8.79
C SER A 25 5.62 -18.19 7.87
N GLY A 26 6.38 -18.83 6.98
CA GLY A 26 5.87 -19.86 6.07
C GLY A 26 6.30 -19.68 4.61
N ALA A 27 5.53 -20.29 3.72
CA ALA A 27 5.74 -20.22 2.29
C ALA A 27 5.12 -18.95 1.69
N ASP A 28 5.46 -18.65 0.44
CA ASP A 28 4.77 -17.62 -0.33
C ASP A 28 3.32 -18.09 -0.60
N VAL A 29 2.37 -17.18 -0.40
CA VAL A 29 0.93 -17.46 -0.52
C VAL A 29 0.37 -16.74 -1.73
N PHE A 30 -0.44 -17.45 -2.51
CA PHE A 30 -1.11 -16.90 -3.68
C PHE A 30 -2.20 -15.90 -3.29
N ALA A 31 -2.24 -14.74 -3.95
CA ALA A 31 -3.23 -13.69 -3.70
C ALA A 31 -4.04 -13.39 -4.95
N HIS A 32 -5.37 -13.48 -4.84
CA HIS A 32 -6.30 -13.17 -5.92
C HIS A 32 -7.11 -11.91 -5.60
N PHE A 33 -7.46 -11.12 -6.63
CA PHE A 33 -8.21 -9.87 -6.44
C PHE A 33 -9.55 -10.09 -5.73
N SER A 34 -10.21 -11.24 -5.94
CA SER A 34 -11.51 -11.54 -5.32
C SER A 34 -11.45 -11.61 -3.80
N SER A 35 -10.32 -12.07 -3.25
CA SER A 35 -10.09 -12.26 -1.82
C SER A 35 -9.67 -10.98 -1.11
N ILE A 36 -9.46 -9.87 -1.84
CA ILE A 36 -9.13 -8.57 -1.25
C ILE A 36 -10.40 -7.91 -0.73
N ILE A 37 -10.42 -7.64 0.57
CA ILE A 37 -11.48 -6.93 1.28
C ILE A 37 -11.09 -5.46 1.39
N THR A 38 -11.64 -4.64 0.49
CA THR A 38 -11.46 -3.19 0.47
C THR A 38 -12.68 -2.54 -0.17
N ASP A 39 -13.02 -1.33 0.26
CA ASP A 39 -14.15 -0.55 -0.27
C ASP A 39 -13.86 0.03 -1.67
N GLY A 40 -12.60 0.03 -2.11
CA GLY A 40 -12.15 0.61 -3.36
C GLY A 40 -11.57 -0.39 -4.36
N PHE A 41 -10.53 0.03 -5.09
CA PHE A 41 -9.85 -0.84 -6.05
C PHE A 41 -9.15 -2.00 -5.34
N LYS A 42 -9.58 -3.23 -5.67
CA LYS A 42 -9.03 -4.51 -5.17
C LYS A 42 -7.62 -4.75 -5.70
N THR A 43 -6.67 -3.96 -5.22
CA THR A 43 -5.27 -4.01 -5.67
C THR A 43 -4.34 -3.95 -4.48
N LEU A 44 -3.21 -4.62 -4.60
CA LEU A 44 -2.13 -4.61 -3.62
C LEU A 44 -0.92 -3.89 -4.19
N ILE A 45 -0.13 -3.28 -3.31
CA ILE A 45 1.13 -2.60 -3.64
C ILE A 45 2.28 -3.47 -3.14
N GLU A 46 3.32 -3.61 -3.94
CA GLU A 46 4.54 -4.29 -3.52
C GLU A 46 5.13 -3.65 -2.25
N GLY A 47 5.57 -4.48 -1.30
CA GLY A 47 6.08 -4.04 0.00
C GLY A 47 4.99 -3.68 1.02
N GLN A 48 3.72 -3.74 0.65
CA GLN A 48 2.61 -3.43 1.55
C GLN A 48 2.40 -4.54 2.58
N LYS A 49 2.13 -4.17 3.85
CA LYS A 49 1.77 -5.12 4.91
C LYS A 49 0.28 -5.45 4.84
N VAL A 50 -0.03 -6.74 4.94
CA VAL A 50 -1.39 -7.27 4.83
C VAL A 50 -1.63 -8.35 5.88
N GLU A 51 -2.88 -8.48 6.28
CA GLU A 51 -3.43 -9.56 7.11
C GLU A 51 -4.37 -10.41 6.25
N PHE A 52 -4.28 -11.73 6.38
CA PHE A 52 -5.06 -12.65 5.57
C PHE A 52 -5.17 -14.01 6.24
N VAL A 53 -6.12 -14.81 5.81
CA VAL A 53 -6.28 -16.20 6.22
C VAL A 53 -5.61 -17.09 5.18
N VAL A 54 -4.85 -18.09 5.62
CA VAL A 54 -4.28 -19.08 4.69
C VAL A 54 -5.23 -20.26 4.56
N ILE A 55 -5.66 -20.51 3.32
CA ILE A 55 -6.48 -21.66 2.94
C ILE A 55 -5.73 -22.53 1.94
N ALA A 56 -6.10 -23.81 1.86
CA ALA A 56 -5.62 -24.70 0.81
C ALA A 56 -6.42 -24.41 -0.48
N GLY A 57 -5.73 -23.98 -1.53
CA GLY A 57 -6.32 -23.78 -2.86
C GLY A 57 -5.76 -24.78 -3.88
N ASP A 58 -6.33 -24.79 -5.09
CA ASP A 58 -5.98 -25.74 -6.16
C ASP A 58 -4.51 -25.66 -6.60
N LYS A 59 -3.86 -24.51 -6.39
CA LYS A 59 -2.47 -24.23 -6.77
C LYS A 59 -1.53 -24.15 -5.57
N GLY A 60 -1.97 -24.63 -4.40
CA GLY A 60 -1.24 -24.54 -3.15
C GLY A 60 -1.84 -23.49 -2.19
N PRO A 61 -1.06 -22.99 -1.21
CA PRO A 61 -1.53 -22.04 -0.21
C PRO A 61 -2.07 -20.76 -0.86
N GLN A 62 -3.31 -20.39 -0.53
CA GLN A 62 -3.98 -19.18 -1.02
C GLN A 62 -4.39 -18.28 0.15
N ALA A 63 -4.31 -16.97 -0.07
CA ALA A 63 -4.71 -15.94 0.87
C ALA A 63 -6.19 -15.61 0.65
N ASP A 64 -6.95 -15.71 1.73
CA ASP A 64 -8.35 -15.34 1.79
C ASP A 64 -8.59 -14.22 2.81
N ASN A 65 -9.68 -13.45 2.64
CA ASN A 65 -9.99 -12.29 3.47
C ASN A 65 -8.80 -11.34 3.67
N ILE A 66 -8.18 -10.92 2.57
CA ILE A 66 -6.98 -10.07 2.59
C ILE A 66 -7.38 -8.66 2.97
N VAL A 67 -6.89 -8.21 4.13
CA VAL A 67 -7.07 -6.88 4.67
C VAL A 67 -5.72 -6.16 4.65
N ILE A 68 -5.74 -4.93 4.12
CA ILE A 68 -4.55 -4.08 4.11
C ILE A 68 -4.33 -3.54 5.53
N ARG A 69 -3.18 -3.86 6.15
CA ARG A 69 -2.76 -3.16 7.37
C ARG A 69 -2.23 -1.80 6.96
N ASN A 70 -3.11 -0.80 6.99
CA ASN A 70 -2.69 0.58 6.87
C ASN A 70 -1.92 0.97 8.15
N SER A 71 -0.59 0.83 8.15
CA SER A 71 0.25 1.48 9.15
C SER A 71 0.23 2.97 8.82
N LEU A 72 -0.74 3.68 9.40
CA LEU A 72 -0.85 5.15 9.48
C LEU A 72 -0.07 5.86 8.38
N SER A 73 -0.78 6.26 7.33
CA SER A 73 -0.36 7.34 6.45
C SER A 73 0.07 8.55 7.28
N SER A 74 1.34 8.60 7.69
CA SER A 74 2.05 9.86 7.74
C SER A 74 2.21 10.23 6.28
N PRO A 75 1.55 11.29 5.77
CA PRO A 75 1.98 11.85 4.51
C PRO A 75 3.48 12.07 4.65
N ARG A 76 4.28 11.49 3.75
CA ARG A 76 5.70 11.80 3.64
C ARG A 76 5.80 13.25 3.21
N TYR A 77 5.55 14.19 4.12
CA TYR A 77 6.18 15.49 4.04
C TYR A 77 7.67 15.21 4.27
N PRO A 78 8.56 15.60 3.34
CA PRO A 78 9.97 15.60 3.65
C PRO A 78 10.13 16.40 4.96
N SER A 79 10.69 15.76 5.98
CA SER A 79 11.01 16.40 7.25
C SER A 79 11.86 17.64 6.96
N ALA A 80 11.25 18.81 7.11
CA ALA A 80 11.86 20.09 6.82
C ALA A 80 12.86 20.45 7.92
N ASN A 81 14.04 19.83 7.91
CA ASN A 81 15.24 20.38 8.51
C ASN A 81 16.04 21.18 7.47
N GLY A 82 15.35 22.05 6.73
CA GLY A 82 15.96 22.88 5.69
C GLY A 82 14.95 23.56 4.78
N SER A 83 14.51 24.75 5.19
CA SER A 83 14.01 25.86 4.36
C SER A 83 12.84 25.57 3.39
N TYR A 84 11.66 26.05 3.76
CA TYR A 84 10.47 26.10 2.91
C TYR A 84 10.68 27.04 1.71
N PHE A 85 11.05 26.49 0.56
CA PHE A 85 10.83 27.14 -0.73
C PHE A 85 9.80 26.33 -1.54
N SER A 86 8.53 26.55 -1.23
CA SER A 86 7.40 26.01 -1.99
C SER A 86 7.30 26.68 -3.36
N ARG A 87 7.26 25.88 -4.43
CA ARG A 87 6.97 26.33 -5.81
C ARG A 87 5.57 26.94 -5.99
N ALA A 88 4.69 26.84 -5.00
CA ALA A 88 3.40 27.53 -4.96
C ALA A 88 3.48 28.98 -4.46
N GLN A 89 4.62 29.43 -3.91
CA GLN A 89 4.86 30.83 -3.55
C GLN A 89 5.66 31.62 -4.60
N MET A 90 5.96 31.04 -5.78
CA MET A 90 6.69 31.76 -6.82
C MET A 90 5.81 32.73 -7.64
N TYR A 91 4.48 32.63 -7.54
CA TYR A 91 3.56 33.44 -8.36
C TYR A 91 2.84 34.60 -7.64
N LEU A 92 3.09 34.84 -6.34
CA LEU A 92 2.37 35.88 -5.58
C LEU A 92 3.29 36.86 -4.84
N ARG A 93 4.49 37.13 -5.38
CA ARG A 93 5.39 38.16 -4.85
C ARG A 93 6.04 39.07 -5.90
N ARG A 94 5.41 39.22 -7.08
CA ARG A 94 5.83 40.22 -8.09
C ARG A 94 4.74 41.23 -8.48
N PHE A 95 3.81 41.50 -7.56
CA PHE A 95 2.81 42.57 -7.73
C PHE A 95 2.76 43.58 -6.58
N PHE A 96 3.76 43.60 -5.68
CA PHE A 96 3.81 44.59 -4.60
C PHE A 96 5.22 45.14 -4.39
N ASN A 97 5.79 45.73 -5.44
CA ASN A 97 6.82 46.75 -5.26
C ASN A 97 6.78 47.73 -6.45
N MET A 98 5.81 48.63 -6.40
CA MET A 98 5.85 49.94 -7.05
C MET A 98 5.89 50.98 -5.93
N SER A 99 6.76 51.97 -6.06
CA SER A 99 6.92 53.19 -5.23
C SER A 99 7.72 53.08 -3.92
N ASN A 100 9.04 53.22 -4.04
CA ASN A 100 9.76 54.44 -3.59
C ASN A 100 11.09 54.55 -4.32
#